data_AF-A0AAW3RUY2-F1
#
_entry.id   AF-A0AAW3RUY2-F1
#
_cell.length_a   1.000
_cell.length_b   1.000
_cell.length_c   1.000
_cell.angle_alpha   90.00
_cell.angle_beta   90.00
_cell.angle_gamma   90.00
#
_symmetry.space_group_name_H-M   'P 1'
#
loop_
_entity.id
_entity.type
_entity.pdbx_description
1 polymer ?
#
loop_
_entity_poly.entity_id
_entity_poly.type
_entity_poly.pdbx_seq_one_letter_code
_entity_poly.pdbx_strand_id
1 'polypeptide(L)' 'MKSSLIFLMLCVLTGCAQRQHDLPPVSGDPQPVNSPAIIQELTKHA' A
#
# COMPACT_ATOMS: atom_id res chain seq x y z
N MET A 1 15.54 -30.15 -20.18
CA MET A 1 15.68 -28.69 -20.30
C MET A 1 14.38 -28.03 -20.80
N LYS A 2 13.22 -28.39 -20.24
CA LYS A 2 11.90 -27.83 -20.60
C LYS A 2 11.21 -27.18 -19.40
N SER A 3 11.43 -27.72 -18.21
CA SER A 3 10.88 -27.19 -16.96
C SER A 3 11.39 -25.77 -16.62
N SER A 4 12.67 -25.45 -16.89
CA SER A 4 13.21 -24.09 -16.63
C SER A 4 12.54 -22.99 -17.45
N LEU A 5 12.05 -23.30 -18.66
CA LEU A 5 11.33 -22.33 -19.48
C LEU A 5 9.96 -21.97 -18.88
N ILE A 6 9.32 -22.94 -18.22
CA ILE A 6 8.04 -22.72 -17.52
C ILE A 6 8.25 -21.78 -16.35
N PHE A 7 9.31 -21.98 -15.55
CA PHE A 7 9.63 -21.08 -14.45
C PHE A 7 9.97 -19.67 -14.92
N LEU A 8 10.72 -19.52 -16.02
CA LEU A 8 11.02 -18.20 -16.60
C LEU A 8 9.75 -17.48 -17.09
N MET A 9 8.85 -18.18 -17.77
CA MET A 9 7.55 -17.63 -18.19
C MET A 9 6.70 -17.17 -17.00
N LEU A 10 6.69 -17.93 -15.89
CA LEU A 10 5.95 -17.57 -14.68
C LEU A 10 6.53 -16.33 -13.99
N CYS A 11 7.85 -16.19 -13.92
CA CYS A 11 8.52 -15.03 -13.30
C CYS A 11 8.22 -13.71 -14.04
N VAL A 12 8.15 -13.74 -15.37
CA VAL A 12 7.82 -12.56 -16.19
C VAL A 12 6.39 -12.08 -15.92
N LEU A 13 5.44 -12.99 -15.71
CA LEU A 13 4.06 -12.66 -15.40
C LEU A 13 3.90 -12.03 -14.01
N THR A 14 4.65 -12.50 -13.01
CA THR A 14 4.61 -11.93 -11.65
C THR A 14 5.28 -10.57 -11.53
N GLY A 15 6.28 -10.27 -12.38
CA GLY A 15 7.01 -9.00 -12.37
C GLY A 15 6.18 -7.78 -12.79
N CYS A 16 5.04 -7.99 -13.48
CA CYS A 16 4.14 -6.91 -13.89
C CYS A 16 3.17 -6.46 -12.79
N ALA A 17 2.91 -7.30 -11.77
CA ALA A 17 1.94 -7.01 -10.72
C ALA A 17 2.51 -6.15 -9.57
N GLN A 18 3.83 -6.08 -9.42
CA GLN A 18 4.48 -5.48 -8.26
C GLN A 18 4.77 -3.96 -8.41
N ARG A 19 4.41 -3.34 -9.53
CA ARG A 19 4.74 -1.93 -9.81
C ARG A 19 3.77 -0.88 -9.26
N GLN A 20 2.79 -1.26 -8.45
CA GLN A 20 1.90 -0.30 -7.80
C GLN A 20 2.10 -0.36 -6.29
N HIS A 21 3.24 0.15 -5.82
CA HIS A 21 3.47 0.41 -4.39
C HIS A 21 2.87 1.73 -3.92
N ASP A 22 2.39 2.57 -4.86
CA ASP A 22 1.68 3.78 -4.51
C ASP A 22 0.26 3.40 -4.10
N LEU A 23 0.02 3.53 -2.80
CA LEU A 23 -1.32 3.60 -2.24
C LEU A 23 -2.14 4.57 -3.11
N PRO A 24 -3.42 4.28 -3.40
CA PRO A 24 -4.26 5.22 -4.11
C PRO A 24 -4.16 6.58 -3.41
N PRO A 25 -4.09 7.70 -4.17
CA PRO A 25 -4.01 9.02 -3.57
C PRO A 25 -5.17 9.15 -2.59
N VAL A 26 -4.84 9.38 -1.32
CA VAL A 26 -5.85 9.61 -0.29
C VAL A 26 -6.61 10.87 -0.72
N SER A 27 -7.92 10.74 -0.91
CA SER A 27 -8.78 11.86 -1.27
C SER A 27 -8.88 12.81 -0.08
N GLY A 28 -8.32 14.01 -0.22
CA GLY A 28 -8.33 15.06 0.81
C GLY A 28 -6.93 15.53 1.20
N ASP A 29 -6.86 16.66 1.92
CA ASP A 29 -5.62 17.17 2.51
C ASP A 29 -5.28 16.30 3.75
N PRO A 30 -4.17 15.53 3.73
CA PRO A 30 -3.83 14.65 4.84
C PRO A 30 -3.44 15.50 6.05
N GLN A 31 -4.38 15.69 6.96
CA GLN A 31 -4.12 16.37 8.22
C GLN A 31 -3.35 15.45 9.18
N PRO A 32 -2.42 16.00 9.97
CA PRO A 32 -1.71 15.24 10.97
C PRO A 32 -2.68 14.63 11.99
N VAL A 33 -2.66 13.30 12.13
CA VAL A 33 -3.45 12.58 13.15
C VAL A 33 -3.04 12.94 14.58
N ASN A 34 -1.87 13.57 14.74
CA ASN A 34 -1.36 14.11 16.01
C ASN A 34 -1.82 15.55 16.28
N SER A 35 -2.81 16.06 15.54
CA SER A 35 -3.36 17.38 15.82
C SER A 35 -3.99 17.42 17.22
N PRO A 36 -3.85 18.54 17.96
CA PRO A 36 -4.43 18.69 19.30
C PRO A 36 -5.94 18.40 19.36
N ALA A 37 -6.67 18.67 18.27
CA ALA A 37 -8.10 18.41 18.16
C ALA A 37 -8.42 16.91 18.17
N ILE A 38 -7.66 16.09 17.42
CA ILE A 38 -7.87 14.63 17.36
C ILE A 38 -7.54 13.97 18.70
N ILE A 39 -6.49 14.44 19.38
CA ILE A 39 -6.08 13.93 20.70
C ILE A 39 -7.17 14.21 21.74
N GLN A 40 -7.80 15.39 21.70
CA GLN A 40 -8.90 15.74 22.62
C GLN A 40 -10.14 14.86 22.39
N GLU A 41 -10.49 14.57 21.14
CA GLU A 41 -11.59 13.65 20.83
C GLU A 41 -11.29 12.22 21.31
N LEU A 42 -10.08 11.70 21.09
CA LEU A 42 -9.69 10.37 21.59
C LEU A 42 -9.70 10.29 23.12
N THR A 43 -9.22 11.34 23.80
CA THR A 43 -9.18 11.40 25.27
C THR A 43 -10.58 11.41 25.88
N LYS A 44 -11.55 12.03 25.20
CA LYS A 44 -12.93 12.10 25.67
C LYS A 44 -13.65 10.74 25.65
N HIS A 45 -13.17 9.79 24.85
CA HIS A 45 -13.77 8.47 24.65
C HIS A 45 -12.93 7.33 25.25
N ALA A 46 -11.88 7.66 26.01
CA ALA A 46 -11.01 6.70 26.71
C ALA A 46 -11.49 6.38 28.14
#